data_AF-A0A2T4V3C5-F1
#
_entry.id   AF-A0A2T4V3C5-F1
#
_cell.length_a   1.000
_cell.length_b   1.000
_cell.length_c   1.000
_cell.angle_alpha   90.00
_cell.angle_beta   90.00
_cell.angle_gamma   90.00
#
_symmetry.space_group_name_H-M   'P 1'
#
loop_
_entity.id
_entity.type
_entity.pdbx_description
1 polymer ?
#
loop_
_entity_poly.entity_id
_entity_poly.type
_entity_poly.pdbx_seq_one_letter_code
_entity_poly.pdbx_strand_id
1 'polypeptide(L)'
;MPRIASSEVVVPKSMSSEERGKLTDALYEVHRQIFDGVEREAFAKYVVDSKAEHTWIQLHKNEEGEIVGYFALHIFDKQFGGVPTSVLRAEAGSLRAYRGGNANARFGLKMVVNYLLKHPGRRAFYLGSLVHPSSYSLFAKYFDEVWPRRETQVPPELLAFMDELATEFGLERVDPANPLVRHVGWRTRETEMEREYWLHSDKPSARYFVEANPGYVEGHGLVTVVPITVSNIANMIRSMGQRKLRQPIQATAALVQKTSLGARLLRPEVLRQLRRASLFSHFDEATLRELARRSEIITIPGGKYVFHRGDASDEMYLLASGAVYVLAEGGEREKVVDELGSGSLFGEIAMLAGERRSASIRTATASMLVRIPRSALLPLMEANVSLRQGVWQKFAERRFDDLARGLDRYGHLGRKSRLAWVQRGQHRDLAAQETLPLEAGTHVFVLSGVLELDHDGLWVAARGSMLLEVTRPLRVRAQELTRLIVLPRESSPEPLRAEV
;
A
#
# COMPACT_ATOMS: atom_id res chain seq x y z
N MET A 1 22.89 -0.02 5.63
CA MET A 1 21.45 0.00 5.99
C MET A 1 21.19 -1.16 6.93
N PRO A 2 20.40 -0.97 8.00
CA PRO A 2 20.03 -2.04 8.91
C PRO A 2 19.37 -3.19 8.13
N ARG A 3 19.85 -4.42 8.32
CA ARG A 3 19.32 -5.62 7.67
C ARG A 3 19.38 -6.80 8.62
N ILE A 4 18.47 -7.75 8.45
CA ILE A 4 18.57 -9.05 9.11
C ILE A 4 19.76 -9.78 8.48
N ALA A 5 20.81 -9.99 9.26
CA ALA A 5 22.01 -10.69 8.83
C ALA A 5 21.80 -12.22 8.85
N SER A 6 21.13 -12.71 9.90
CA SER A 6 20.84 -14.14 10.05
C SER A 6 19.49 -14.37 10.70
N SER A 7 18.98 -15.60 10.57
CA SER A 7 17.80 -16.04 11.31
C SER A 7 17.97 -17.47 11.76
N GLU A 8 17.69 -17.72 13.03
CA GLU A 8 17.74 -19.04 13.65
C GLU A 8 16.37 -19.42 14.19
N VAL A 9 16.14 -20.71 14.40
CA VAL A 9 14.87 -21.21 14.92
C VAL A 9 15.16 -21.94 16.22
N VAL A 10 14.46 -21.57 17.28
CA VAL A 10 14.51 -22.22 18.58
C VAL A 10 13.18 -22.88 18.91
N VAL A 11 13.25 -23.93 19.73
CA VAL A 11 12.09 -24.69 20.21
C VAL A 11 12.09 -24.61 21.73
N PRO A 12 11.31 -23.72 22.35
CA PRO A 12 11.36 -23.49 23.80
C PRO A 12 11.18 -24.76 24.65
N LYS A 13 10.35 -25.71 24.21
CA LYS A 13 10.12 -26.98 24.92
C LYS A 13 11.39 -27.85 25.07
N SER A 14 12.39 -27.67 24.22
CA SER A 14 13.66 -28.41 24.32
C SER A 14 14.74 -27.66 25.10
N MET A 15 14.42 -26.48 25.65
CA MET A 15 15.36 -25.62 26.37
C MET A 15 15.15 -25.77 27.88
N SER A 16 16.23 -25.65 28.65
CA SER A 16 16.16 -25.54 30.11
C SER A 16 15.40 -24.28 30.55
N SER A 17 14.95 -24.25 31.81
CA SER A 17 14.27 -23.07 32.36
C SER A 17 15.16 -21.82 32.36
N GLU A 18 16.47 -21.97 32.57
CA GLU A 18 17.42 -20.86 32.51
C GLU A 18 17.56 -20.30 31.09
N GLU A 19 17.69 -21.18 30.08
CA GLU A 19 17.77 -20.78 28.67
C GLU A 19 16.48 -20.11 28.20
N ARG A 20 15.31 -20.60 28.63
CA ARG A 20 14.03 -19.94 28.36
C ARG A 20 13.95 -18.57 29.00
N GLY A 21 14.45 -18.40 30.23
CA GLY A 21 14.56 -17.10 30.89
C GLY A 21 15.37 -16.10 30.06
N LYS A 22 16.57 -16.49 29.61
CA LYS A 22 17.43 -15.66 28.75
C LYS A 22 16.77 -15.32 27.42
N LEU A 23 16.09 -16.29 26.80
CA LEU A 23 15.34 -16.07 25.57
C LEU A 23 14.21 -15.06 25.77
N THR A 24 13.43 -15.22 26.85
CA THR A 24 12.36 -14.29 27.22
C THR A 24 12.88 -12.87 27.37
N ASP A 25 13.98 -12.68 28.10
CA ASP A 25 14.58 -11.35 28.32
C ASP A 25 14.95 -10.69 26.99
N ALA A 26 15.64 -11.43 26.12
CA ALA A 26 16.10 -10.91 24.84
C ALA A 26 14.94 -10.60 23.88
N LEU A 27 13.89 -11.41 23.86
CA LEU A 27 12.71 -11.16 23.04
C LEU A 27 11.84 -10.03 23.59
N TYR A 28 11.71 -9.93 24.91
CA TYR A 28 10.94 -8.90 25.59
C TYR A 28 11.56 -7.52 25.38
N GLU A 29 12.90 -7.45 25.37
CA GLU A 29 13.65 -6.23 25.05
C GLU A 29 13.26 -5.65 23.67
N VAL A 30 13.12 -6.53 22.67
CA VAL A 30 12.62 -6.12 21.35
C VAL A 30 11.13 -5.78 21.40
N HIS A 31 10.34 -6.58 22.12
CA HIS A 31 8.89 -6.40 22.21
C HIS A 31 8.51 -5.04 22.81
N ARG A 32 9.12 -4.61 23.92
CA ARG A 32 8.81 -3.33 24.60
C ARG A 32 9.16 -2.08 23.79
N GLN A 33 10.06 -2.21 22.80
CA GLN A 33 10.36 -1.14 21.84
C GLN A 33 9.29 -1.01 20.76
N ILE A 34 8.44 -2.02 20.59
CA ILE A 34 7.40 -2.09 19.55
C ILE A 34 6.01 -1.87 20.16
N PHE A 35 5.80 -2.43 21.35
CA PHE A 35 4.53 -2.44 22.04
C PHE A 35 4.67 -1.81 23.43
N ASP A 36 3.57 -1.30 23.95
CA ASP A 36 3.46 -0.69 25.27
C ASP A 36 2.45 -1.46 26.12
N GLY A 37 2.65 -1.54 27.43
CA GLY A 37 1.69 -2.08 28.39
C GLY A 37 1.75 -3.58 28.70
N VAL A 38 2.64 -4.36 28.07
CA VAL A 38 2.82 -5.78 28.42
C VAL A 38 3.93 -5.98 29.45
N GLU A 39 3.63 -6.69 30.53
CA GLU A 39 4.64 -7.13 31.49
C GLU A 39 5.42 -8.33 30.96
N ARG A 40 6.68 -8.44 31.36
CA ARG A 40 7.61 -9.49 30.92
C ARG A 40 7.04 -10.90 31.11
N GLU A 41 6.41 -11.16 32.26
CA GLU A 41 5.85 -12.48 32.60
C GLU A 41 4.63 -12.81 31.72
N ALA A 42 3.80 -11.82 31.39
CA ALA A 42 2.67 -11.98 30.48
C ALA A 42 3.16 -12.26 29.05
N PHE A 43 4.20 -11.55 28.62
CA PHE A 43 4.88 -11.81 27.35
C PHE A 43 5.47 -13.23 27.30
N ALA A 44 6.16 -13.65 28.35
CA ALA A 44 6.78 -14.97 28.45
C ALA A 44 5.75 -16.09 28.31
N LYS A 45 4.65 -16.01 29.08
CA LYS A 45 3.54 -16.98 29.05
C LYS A 45 2.96 -17.16 27.65
N TYR A 46 2.90 -16.08 26.88
CA TYR A 46 2.28 -16.07 25.57
C TYR A 46 3.23 -16.53 24.46
N VAL A 47 4.51 -16.11 24.49
CA VAL A 47 5.46 -16.30 23.39
C VAL A 47 6.42 -17.46 23.62
N VAL A 48 6.95 -17.61 24.84
CA VAL A 48 8.03 -18.59 25.14
C VAL A 48 7.47 -19.81 25.85
N ASP A 49 6.67 -19.60 26.89
CA ASP A 49 6.09 -20.65 27.75
C ASP A 49 4.68 -21.06 27.32
N SER A 50 4.40 -20.92 26.02
CA SER A 50 3.12 -21.29 25.43
C SER A 50 2.79 -22.78 25.68
N LYS A 51 1.54 -23.04 26.06
CA LYS A 51 0.99 -24.40 26.28
C LYS A 51 0.68 -25.13 24.97
N ALA A 52 1.04 -24.57 23.81
CA ALA A 52 0.81 -25.18 22.50
C ALA A 52 1.49 -26.55 22.38
N GLU A 53 0.94 -27.43 21.55
CA GLU A 53 1.55 -28.73 21.23
C GLU A 53 2.92 -28.53 20.58
N HIS A 54 2.99 -27.55 19.67
CA HIS A 54 4.22 -27.12 19.04
C HIS A 54 4.41 -25.62 19.17
N THR A 55 5.64 -25.22 19.49
CA THR A 55 6.10 -23.83 19.49
C THR A 55 7.44 -23.77 18.77
N TRP A 56 7.51 -22.91 17.75
CA TRP A 56 8.78 -22.54 17.11
C TRP A 56 8.92 -21.03 17.12
N ILE A 57 10.10 -20.55 17.50
CA ILE A 57 10.40 -19.13 17.48
C ILE A 57 11.57 -18.90 16.54
N GLN A 58 11.33 -18.18 15.45
CA GLN A 58 12.38 -17.67 14.59
C GLN A 58 12.92 -16.38 15.19
N LEU A 59 14.23 -16.31 15.41
CA LEU A 59 14.96 -15.14 15.88
C LEU A 59 15.64 -14.47 14.70
N HIS A 60 15.58 -13.15 14.62
CA HIS A 60 16.25 -12.35 13.60
C HIS A 60 17.37 -11.55 14.25
N LYS A 61 18.58 -11.69 13.70
CA LYS A 61 19.78 -11.02 14.23
C LYS A 61 20.35 -10.01 13.23
N ASN A 62 20.91 -8.91 13.75
CA ASN A 62 21.71 -7.95 12.95
C ASN A 62 23.14 -8.48 12.72
N GLU A 63 24.02 -7.67 12.13
CA GLU A 63 25.39 -8.06 11.80
C GLU A 63 26.24 -8.25 13.07
N GLU A 64 25.87 -7.57 14.14
CA GLU A 64 26.46 -7.63 15.48
C GLU A 64 25.97 -8.85 16.29
N GLY A 65 25.00 -9.61 15.77
CA GLY A 65 24.45 -10.80 16.42
C GLY A 65 23.33 -10.51 17.43
N GLU A 66 22.92 -9.26 17.58
CA GLU A 66 21.84 -8.82 18.47
C GLU A 66 20.48 -9.18 17.89
N ILE A 67 19.54 -9.56 18.75
CA ILE A 67 18.17 -9.86 18.33
C ILE A 67 17.44 -8.56 18.01
N VAL A 68 16.97 -8.45 16.77
CA VAL A 68 16.26 -7.26 16.25
C VAL A 68 14.81 -7.58 15.85
N GLY A 69 14.42 -8.84 15.98
CA GLY A 69 13.06 -9.30 15.75
C GLY A 69 12.90 -10.78 16.04
N TYR A 70 11.65 -11.23 16.09
CA TYR A 70 11.27 -12.61 16.22
C TYR A 70 9.91 -12.88 15.57
N PHE A 71 9.66 -14.16 15.33
CA PHE A 71 8.35 -14.69 14.92
C PHE A 71 8.11 -16.02 15.63
N ALA A 72 7.18 -16.03 16.58
CA ALA A 72 6.69 -17.25 17.21
C ALA A 72 5.50 -17.81 16.44
N LEU A 73 5.47 -19.13 16.30
CA LEU A 73 4.35 -19.88 15.74
C LEU A 73 3.99 -20.99 16.73
N HIS A 74 2.73 -20.99 17.15
CA HIS A 74 2.15 -21.96 18.06
C HIS A 74 1.08 -22.77 17.35
N ILE A 75 1.02 -24.07 17.62
CA ILE A 75 -0.05 -24.95 17.12
C ILE A 75 -0.72 -25.64 18.31
N PHE A 76 -2.03 -25.47 18.40
CA PHE A 76 -2.88 -26.06 19.42
C PHE A 76 -3.81 -27.08 18.78
N ASP A 77 -4.03 -28.20 19.45
CA ASP A 77 -5.07 -29.15 19.05
C ASP A 77 -6.40 -28.77 19.69
N LYS A 78 -7.42 -28.61 18.84
CA LYS A 78 -8.77 -28.17 19.18
C LYS A 78 -9.82 -29.02 18.47
N GLN A 79 -11.08 -28.76 18.76
CA GLN A 79 -12.22 -29.34 18.06
C GLN A 79 -13.11 -28.23 17.51
N PHE A 80 -13.56 -28.38 16.27
CA PHE A 80 -14.54 -27.49 15.66
C PHE A 80 -15.64 -28.32 15.00
N GLY A 81 -16.88 -28.20 15.50
CA GLY A 81 -17.99 -29.04 15.06
C GLY A 81 -17.72 -30.56 15.25
N GLY A 82 -17.05 -30.93 16.35
CA GLY A 82 -16.65 -32.32 16.63
C GLY A 82 -15.49 -32.85 15.77
N VAL A 83 -14.94 -32.04 14.88
CA VAL A 83 -13.82 -32.42 14.01
C VAL A 83 -12.49 -31.96 14.62
N PRO A 84 -11.50 -32.85 14.78
CA PRO A 84 -10.15 -32.47 15.21
C PRO A 84 -9.56 -31.40 14.28
N THR A 85 -9.16 -30.28 14.89
CA THR A 85 -8.79 -29.05 14.19
C THR A 85 -7.54 -28.46 14.82
N SER A 86 -6.54 -28.17 14.00
CA SER A 86 -5.31 -27.51 14.43
C SER A 86 -5.50 -26.00 14.37
N VAL A 87 -5.32 -25.32 15.50
CA VAL A 87 -5.40 -23.85 15.59
C VAL A 87 -3.98 -23.29 15.70
N LEU A 88 -3.61 -22.46 14.73
CA LEU A 88 -2.32 -21.83 14.64
C LEU A 88 -2.42 -20.40 15.17
N ARG A 89 -1.53 -20.01 16.08
CA ARG A 89 -1.35 -18.62 16.51
C ARG A 89 0.07 -18.18 16.21
N ALA A 90 0.24 -16.90 15.91
CA ALA A 90 1.56 -16.36 15.61
C ALA A 90 1.73 -14.93 16.13
N GLU A 91 2.94 -14.67 16.59
CA GLU A 91 3.34 -13.47 17.28
C GLU A 91 4.63 -12.98 16.66
N ALA A 92 4.68 -11.71 16.30
CA ALA A 92 5.83 -11.15 15.63
C ALA A 92 6.19 -9.81 16.26
N GLY A 93 7.46 -9.66 16.60
CA GLY A 93 8.07 -8.37 16.92
C GLY A 93 9.22 -8.14 15.96
N SER A 94 9.28 -6.99 15.30
CA SER A 94 10.48 -6.58 14.58
C SER A 94 10.68 -5.10 14.74
N LEU A 95 11.91 -4.71 15.11
CA LEU A 95 12.28 -3.31 15.22
C LEU A 95 12.09 -2.62 13.87
N ARG A 96 11.66 -1.36 13.90
CA ARG A 96 11.23 -0.60 12.70
C ARG A 96 12.25 -0.65 11.56
N ALA A 97 13.53 -0.51 11.89
CA ALA A 97 14.64 -0.52 10.93
C ALA A 97 14.85 -1.85 10.20
N TYR A 98 14.33 -2.96 10.76
CA TYR A 98 14.48 -4.33 10.25
C TYR A 98 13.17 -4.90 9.72
N ARG A 99 12.09 -4.11 9.72
CA ARG A 99 10.81 -4.49 9.11
C ARG A 99 10.95 -4.51 7.60
N GLY A 100 10.37 -5.54 6.98
CA GLY A 100 10.34 -5.68 5.53
C GLY A 100 10.88 -7.03 5.06
N GLY A 101 10.47 -7.41 3.85
CA GLY A 101 10.74 -8.75 3.32
C GLY A 101 9.77 -9.81 3.83
N ASN A 102 9.99 -11.06 3.41
CA ASN A 102 9.05 -12.16 3.62
C ASN A 102 9.67 -13.24 4.51
N ALA A 103 10.56 -12.91 5.45
CA ALA A 103 11.26 -13.89 6.28
C ALA A 103 10.28 -14.69 7.16
N ASN A 104 9.50 -13.98 7.97
CA ASN A 104 8.50 -14.53 8.89
C ASN A 104 7.45 -15.33 8.13
N ALA A 105 6.91 -14.76 7.05
CA ALA A 105 5.92 -15.44 6.21
C ALA A 105 6.48 -16.72 5.56
N ARG A 106 7.75 -16.72 5.09
CA ARG A 106 8.37 -17.93 4.52
C ARG A 106 8.58 -19.01 5.58
N PHE A 107 9.03 -18.59 6.76
CA PHE A 107 9.22 -19.49 7.88
C PHE A 107 7.89 -20.08 8.34
N GLY A 108 6.89 -19.25 8.63
CA GLY A 108 5.55 -19.68 8.99
C GLY A 108 4.99 -20.65 7.96
N LEU A 109 5.00 -20.29 6.67
CA LEU A 109 4.56 -21.17 5.59
C LEU A 109 5.28 -22.53 5.57
N LYS A 110 6.62 -22.53 5.70
CA LYS A 110 7.40 -23.77 5.75
C LYS A 110 6.96 -24.64 6.92
N MET A 111 6.78 -24.06 8.11
CA MET A 111 6.37 -24.79 9.30
C MET A 111 4.96 -25.35 9.17
N VAL A 112 4.02 -24.54 8.68
CA VAL A 112 2.62 -24.94 8.44
C VAL A 112 2.54 -26.05 7.41
N VAL A 113 3.21 -25.93 6.27
CA VAL A 113 3.22 -26.97 5.23
C VAL A 113 3.82 -28.28 5.78
N ASN A 114 4.96 -28.21 6.46
CA ASN A 114 5.58 -29.39 7.05
C ASN A 114 4.68 -30.05 8.11
N TYR A 115 3.94 -29.25 8.89
CA TYR A 115 2.97 -29.77 9.85
C TYR A 115 1.80 -30.46 9.14
N LEU A 116 1.15 -29.79 8.18
CA LEU A 116 0.01 -30.35 7.45
C LEU A 116 0.36 -31.64 6.70
N LEU A 117 1.57 -31.73 6.14
CA LEU A 117 2.05 -32.97 5.49
C LEU A 117 2.16 -34.15 6.47
N LYS A 118 2.46 -33.89 7.74
CA LYS A 118 2.50 -34.92 8.80
C LYS A 118 1.12 -35.23 9.39
N HIS A 119 0.14 -34.39 9.12
CA HIS A 119 -1.21 -34.48 9.67
C HIS A 119 -2.28 -34.38 8.57
N PRO A 120 -2.29 -35.33 7.60
CA PRO A 120 -3.21 -35.29 6.48
C PRO A 120 -4.68 -35.34 6.95
N GLY A 121 -5.56 -34.60 6.27
CA GLY A 121 -7.00 -34.59 6.54
C GLY A 121 -7.43 -33.78 7.77
N ARG A 122 -6.50 -33.28 8.60
CA ARG A 122 -6.85 -32.36 9.70
C ARG A 122 -7.27 -31.00 9.14
N ARG A 123 -8.33 -30.43 9.72
CA ARG A 123 -8.69 -29.03 9.49
C ARG A 123 -7.67 -28.13 10.19
N ALA A 124 -7.36 -26.99 9.60
CA ALA A 124 -6.43 -26.04 10.17
C ALA A 124 -6.93 -24.60 10.00
N PHE A 125 -6.85 -23.82 11.07
CA PHE A 125 -7.15 -22.39 11.07
C PHE A 125 -5.97 -21.62 11.67
N TYR A 126 -5.66 -20.47 11.11
CA TYR A 126 -4.96 -19.43 11.86
C TYR A 126 -5.98 -18.64 12.68
N LEU A 127 -5.67 -18.38 13.94
CA LEU A 127 -6.38 -17.48 14.83
C LEU A 127 -5.40 -16.40 15.31
N GLY A 128 -5.77 -15.14 15.16
CA GLY A 128 -5.01 -14.02 15.72
C GLY A 128 -5.93 -12.98 16.33
N SER A 129 -5.53 -12.37 17.45
CA SER A 129 -6.14 -11.12 17.91
C SER A 129 -5.32 -9.97 17.31
N LEU A 130 -5.74 -9.50 16.14
CA LEU A 130 -4.95 -8.55 15.37
C LEU A 130 -5.12 -7.15 15.98
N VAL A 131 -4.03 -6.55 16.41
CA VAL A 131 -4.00 -5.23 17.09
C VAL A 131 -3.69 -4.06 16.16
N HIS A 132 -3.57 -4.31 14.85
CA HIS A 132 -3.13 -3.29 13.91
C HIS A 132 -3.70 -3.51 12.48
N PRO A 133 -4.14 -2.45 11.78
CA PRO A 133 -4.78 -2.57 10.46
C PRO A 133 -3.89 -3.18 9.38
N SER A 134 -2.58 -2.99 9.46
CA SER A 134 -1.63 -3.60 8.51
C SER A 134 -1.64 -5.12 8.57
N SER A 135 -1.83 -5.71 9.75
CA SER A 135 -1.84 -7.16 9.94
C SER A 135 -3.08 -7.78 9.29
N TYR A 136 -4.26 -7.19 9.55
CA TYR A 136 -5.50 -7.63 8.90
C TYR A 136 -5.43 -7.47 7.38
N SER A 137 -4.89 -6.35 6.91
CA SER A 137 -4.67 -6.08 5.49
C SER A 137 -3.75 -7.11 4.83
N LEU A 138 -2.77 -7.65 5.55
CA LEU A 138 -1.88 -8.70 5.06
C LEU A 138 -2.63 -10.00 4.81
N PHE A 139 -3.49 -10.40 5.74
CA PHE A 139 -4.32 -11.60 5.58
C PHE A 139 -5.33 -11.42 4.44
N ALA A 140 -6.06 -10.30 4.41
CA ALA A 140 -7.02 -10.00 3.34
C ALA A 140 -6.38 -9.94 1.94
N LYS A 141 -5.08 -9.67 1.86
CA LYS A 141 -4.33 -9.67 0.59
C LYS A 141 -3.96 -11.07 0.08
N TYR A 142 -3.66 -12.01 0.99
CA TYR A 142 -3.09 -13.30 0.62
C TYR A 142 -4.05 -14.49 0.75
N PHE A 143 -5.15 -14.32 1.47
CA PHE A 143 -6.11 -15.36 1.73
C PHE A 143 -7.47 -14.95 1.16
N ASP A 144 -8.10 -15.89 0.44
CA ASP A 144 -9.42 -15.66 -0.16
C ASP A 144 -10.53 -15.60 0.90
N GLU A 145 -10.26 -16.18 2.08
CA GLU A 145 -11.19 -16.24 3.20
C GLU A 145 -10.50 -15.77 4.48
N VAL A 146 -11.03 -14.67 5.03
CA VAL A 146 -10.61 -14.05 6.30
C VAL A 146 -11.88 -13.64 7.03
N TRP A 147 -11.99 -14.03 8.30
CA TRP A 147 -13.14 -13.71 9.15
C TRP A 147 -12.68 -12.90 10.36
N PRO A 148 -13.41 -11.87 10.78
CA PRO A 148 -14.62 -11.35 10.14
C PRO A 148 -14.28 -10.55 8.87
N ARG A 149 -15.25 -10.34 7.96
CA ARG A 149 -15.10 -9.53 6.73
C ARG A 149 -16.34 -8.69 6.45
N ARG A 150 -16.19 -7.62 5.66
CA ARG A 150 -17.24 -6.61 5.45
C ARG A 150 -18.47 -7.16 4.74
N GLU A 151 -18.26 -8.01 3.74
CA GLU A 151 -19.29 -8.43 2.79
C GLU A 151 -20.16 -9.57 3.32
N THR A 152 -19.78 -10.21 4.43
CA THR A 152 -20.47 -11.40 4.92
C THR A 152 -20.37 -11.46 6.43
N GLN A 153 -21.51 -11.70 7.10
CA GLN A 153 -21.52 -11.97 8.53
C GLN A 153 -20.75 -13.27 8.83
N VAL A 154 -20.10 -13.31 10.00
CA VAL A 154 -19.43 -14.52 10.47
C VAL A 154 -20.50 -15.60 10.72
N PRO A 155 -20.34 -16.81 10.15
CA PRO A 155 -21.25 -17.91 10.44
C PRO A 155 -21.37 -18.15 11.95
N PRO A 156 -22.57 -18.38 12.52
CA PRO A 156 -22.77 -18.47 13.97
C PRO A 156 -21.88 -19.50 14.67
N GLU A 157 -21.70 -20.68 14.07
CA GLU A 157 -20.81 -21.72 14.60
C GLU A 157 -19.35 -21.27 14.63
N LEU A 158 -18.90 -20.58 13.58
CA LEU A 158 -17.54 -20.05 13.51
C LEU A 158 -17.34 -18.92 14.52
N LEU A 159 -18.36 -18.06 14.70
CA LEU A 159 -18.34 -16.98 15.68
C LEU A 159 -18.23 -17.52 17.11
N ALA A 160 -19.00 -18.56 17.44
CA ALA A 160 -18.93 -19.24 18.73
C ALA A 160 -17.54 -19.87 18.95
N PHE A 161 -16.97 -20.51 17.93
CA PHE A 161 -15.63 -21.08 18.01
C PHE A 161 -14.54 -20.00 18.21
N MET A 162 -14.65 -18.87 17.50
CA MET A 162 -13.75 -17.73 17.65
C MET A 162 -13.78 -17.17 19.07
N ASP A 163 -14.98 -17.05 19.63
CA ASP A 163 -15.23 -16.55 20.98
C ASP A 163 -14.69 -17.49 22.07
N GLU A 164 -15.00 -18.79 21.95
CA GLU A 164 -14.50 -19.85 22.84
C GLU A 164 -12.97 -19.85 22.88
N LEU A 165 -12.32 -19.88 21.71
CA LEU A 165 -10.87 -19.87 21.63
C LEU A 165 -10.28 -18.59 22.21
N ALA A 166 -10.81 -17.43 21.85
CA ALA A 166 -10.31 -16.16 22.40
C ALA A 166 -10.35 -16.17 23.94
N THR A 167 -11.44 -16.65 24.51
CA THR A 167 -11.65 -16.75 25.96
C THR A 167 -10.69 -17.76 26.60
N GLU A 168 -10.53 -18.93 26.00
CA GLU A 168 -9.58 -19.96 26.47
C GLU A 168 -8.14 -19.43 26.48
N PHE A 169 -7.79 -18.59 25.51
CA PHE A 169 -6.50 -17.95 25.43
C PHE A 169 -6.36 -16.69 26.31
N GLY A 170 -7.33 -16.44 27.20
CA GLY A 170 -7.29 -15.34 28.17
C GLY A 170 -7.53 -13.97 27.57
N LEU A 171 -8.19 -13.89 26.41
CA LEU A 171 -8.56 -12.63 25.78
C LEU A 171 -9.98 -12.24 26.23
N GLU A 172 -10.07 -11.22 27.08
CA GLU A 172 -11.35 -10.72 27.61
C GLU A 172 -12.08 -9.87 26.57
N ARG A 173 -13.42 -9.94 26.55
CA ARG A 173 -14.25 -9.09 25.67
C ARG A 173 -14.18 -7.64 26.15
N VAL A 174 -14.00 -6.72 25.21
CA VAL A 174 -14.10 -5.27 25.50
C VAL A 174 -15.56 -4.89 25.75
N ASP A 175 -16.45 -5.39 24.89
CA ASP A 175 -17.89 -5.27 25.04
C ASP A 175 -18.47 -6.68 25.20
N PRO A 176 -19.19 -6.98 26.30
CA PRO A 176 -19.83 -8.28 26.50
C PRO A 176 -20.70 -8.73 25.31
N ALA A 177 -21.30 -7.81 24.56
CA ALA A 177 -22.13 -8.10 23.39
C ALA A 177 -21.31 -8.38 22.11
N ASN A 178 -20.05 -7.96 22.06
CA ASN A 178 -19.18 -8.15 20.89
C ASN A 178 -18.09 -9.19 21.15
N PRO A 179 -18.25 -10.44 20.69
CA PRO A 179 -17.27 -11.49 20.92
C PRO A 179 -15.95 -11.31 20.16
N LEU A 180 -15.88 -10.41 19.18
CA LEU A 180 -14.74 -10.30 18.26
C LEU A 180 -13.69 -9.27 18.72
N VAL A 181 -14.05 -8.34 19.59
CA VAL A 181 -13.12 -7.28 20.04
C VAL A 181 -12.64 -7.59 21.46
N ARG A 182 -11.32 -7.70 21.63
CA ARG A 182 -10.70 -8.19 22.86
C ARG A 182 -9.64 -7.27 23.43
N HIS A 183 -9.50 -7.28 24.75
CA HIS A 183 -8.31 -6.75 25.42
C HIS A 183 -7.15 -7.72 25.17
N VAL A 184 -6.10 -7.23 24.50
CA VAL A 184 -4.88 -8.01 24.22
C VAL A 184 -3.79 -7.78 25.27
N GLY A 185 -3.89 -6.67 26.02
CA GLY A 185 -2.93 -6.32 27.08
C GLY A 185 -1.70 -5.56 26.58
N TRP A 186 -1.67 -5.15 25.30
CA TRP A 186 -0.64 -4.22 24.80
C TRP A 186 -1.14 -3.37 23.65
N ARG A 187 -0.47 -2.24 23.46
CA ARG A 187 -0.71 -1.28 22.39
C ARG A 187 0.49 -1.18 21.46
N THR A 188 0.26 -1.14 20.16
CA THR A 188 1.34 -0.85 19.19
C THR A 188 1.82 0.60 19.35
N ARG A 189 3.14 0.80 19.47
CA ARG A 189 3.74 2.14 19.48
C ARG A 189 3.69 2.72 18.06
N GLU A 190 2.91 3.78 17.90
CA GLU A 190 2.71 4.51 16.65
C GLU A 190 2.96 5.99 16.88
N THR A 191 3.53 6.68 15.88
CA THR A 191 3.53 8.14 15.88
C THR A 191 2.11 8.66 15.62
N GLU A 192 1.84 9.91 15.99
CA GLU A 192 0.55 10.55 15.72
C GLU A 192 0.19 10.52 14.23
N MET A 193 1.16 10.83 13.37
CA MET A 193 1.02 10.77 11.91
C MET A 193 0.69 9.35 11.40
N GLU A 194 1.27 8.30 11.98
CA GLU A 194 0.97 6.91 11.60
C GLU A 194 -0.44 6.52 12.02
N ARG A 195 -0.85 6.95 13.21
CA ARG A 195 -2.21 6.73 13.70
C ARG A 195 -3.23 7.42 12.80
N GLU A 196 -3.01 8.69 12.46
CA GLU A 196 -3.85 9.43 11.53
C GLU A 196 -3.94 8.74 10.17
N TYR A 197 -2.81 8.27 9.62
CA TYR A 197 -2.79 7.53 8.36
C TYR A 197 -3.69 6.30 8.40
N TRP A 198 -3.64 5.52 9.49
CA TRP A 198 -4.41 4.29 9.61
C TRP A 198 -5.90 4.53 9.83
N LEU A 199 -6.25 5.51 10.66
CA LEU A 199 -7.63 5.92 10.90
C LEU A 199 -8.30 6.43 9.62
N HIS A 200 -7.54 7.07 8.73
CA HIS A 200 -8.05 7.64 7.47
C HIS A 200 -7.64 6.83 6.23
N SER A 201 -7.24 5.56 6.41
CA SER A 201 -6.75 4.75 5.31
C SER A 201 -7.85 4.44 4.29
N ASP A 202 -7.57 4.70 3.01
CA ASP A 202 -8.47 4.36 1.90
C ASP A 202 -8.47 2.86 1.53
N LYS A 203 -7.61 2.06 2.16
CA LYS A 203 -7.53 0.62 1.91
C LYS A 203 -8.78 -0.07 2.49
N PRO A 204 -9.59 -0.80 1.70
CA PRO A 204 -10.84 -1.41 2.18
C PRO A 204 -10.66 -2.29 3.42
N SER A 205 -9.61 -3.10 3.45
CA SER A 205 -9.29 -3.98 4.59
C SER A 205 -8.86 -3.23 5.84
N ALA A 206 -8.08 -2.15 5.70
CA ALA A 206 -7.69 -1.31 6.83
C ALA A 206 -8.89 -0.56 7.41
N ARG A 207 -9.74 0.00 6.53
CA ARG A 207 -10.97 0.68 6.93
C ARG A 207 -11.92 -0.26 7.66
N TYR A 208 -12.14 -1.45 7.11
CA TYR A 208 -12.97 -2.46 7.77
C TYR A 208 -12.42 -2.83 9.16
N PHE A 209 -11.10 -3.02 9.29
CA PHE A 209 -10.50 -3.31 10.59
C PHE A 209 -10.76 -2.20 11.61
N VAL A 210 -10.59 -0.93 11.22
CA VAL A 210 -10.85 0.22 12.10
C VAL A 210 -12.33 0.33 12.46
N GLU A 211 -13.23 0.13 11.50
CA GLU A 211 -14.68 0.12 11.74
C GLU A 211 -15.10 -1.01 12.71
N ALA A 212 -14.54 -2.21 12.54
CA ALA A 212 -14.85 -3.38 13.36
C ALA A 212 -14.16 -3.35 14.74
N ASN A 213 -13.09 -2.56 14.88
CA ASN A 213 -12.31 -2.43 16.10
C ASN A 213 -11.89 -0.96 16.32
N PRO A 214 -12.85 -0.08 16.67
CA PRO A 214 -12.57 1.36 16.83
C PRO A 214 -11.58 1.65 17.96
N GLY A 215 -11.52 0.78 18.98
CA GLY A 215 -10.57 0.90 20.09
C GLY A 215 -9.20 0.26 19.83
N TYR A 216 -8.83 -0.07 18.59
CA TYR A 216 -7.48 -0.61 18.33
C TYR A 216 -6.37 0.34 18.80
N VAL A 217 -6.64 1.65 18.78
CA VAL A 217 -5.73 2.68 19.30
C VAL A 217 -5.51 2.56 20.80
N GLU A 218 -6.41 1.92 21.54
CA GLU A 218 -6.29 1.61 22.97
C GLU A 218 -5.61 0.24 23.21
N GLY A 219 -5.23 -0.47 22.14
CA GLY A 219 -4.66 -1.81 22.21
C GLY A 219 -5.68 -2.94 22.08
N HIS A 220 -6.92 -2.64 21.69
CA HIS A 220 -7.90 -3.68 21.40
C HIS A 220 -7.51 -4.48 20.16
N GLY A 221 -7.71 -5.80 20.21
CA GLY A 221 -7.47 -6.71 19.12
C GLY A 221 -8.78 -7.19 18.49
N LEU A 222 -8.75 -7.36 17.17
CA LEU A 222 -9.82 -8.01 16.42
C LEU A 222 -9.51 -9.50 16.27
N VAL A 223 -10.31 -10.34 16.90
CA VAL A 223 -10.23 -11.80 16.73
C VAL A 223 -10.51 -12.14 15.27
N THR A 224 -9.49 -12.68 14.61
CA THR A 224 -9.48 -12.96 13.18
C THR A 224 -9.16 -14.43 12.95
N VAL A 225 -9.99 -15.12 12.16
CA VAL A 225 -9.77 -16.50 11.74
C VAL A 225 -9.51 -16.56 10.24
N VAL A 226 -8.53 -17.37 9.85
CA VAL A 226 -8.18 -17.63 8.46
C VAL A 226 -8.07 -19.14 8.25
N PRO A 227 -8.94 -19.75 7.41
CA PRO A 227 -8.82 -21.16 7.07
C PRO A 227 -7.51 -21.44 6.33
N ILE A 228 -6.77 -22.44 6.78
CA ILE A 228 -5.52 -22.87 6.14
C ILE A 228 -5.84 -24.03 5.20
N THR A 229 -6.03 -23.69 3.92
CA THR A 229 -6.30 -24.65 2.85
C THR A 229 -5.10 -24.79 1.92
N VAL A 230 -5.03 -25.91 1.19
CA VAL A 230 -4.00 -26.12 0.15
C VAL A 230 -4.07 -25.00 -0.91
N SER A 231 -5.28 -24.54 -1.26
CA SER A 231 -5.49 -23.43 -2.18
C SER A 231 -4.89 -22.11 -1.66
N ASN A 232 -5.12 -21.78 -0.38
CA ASN A 232 -4.55 -20.58 0.25
C ASN A 232 -3.02 -20.66 0.32
N ILE A 233 -2.47 -21.83 0.66
CA ILE A 233 -1.02 -22.09 0.65
C ILE A 233 -0.45 -21.92 -0.76
N ALA A 234 -1.10 -22.47 -1.79
CA ALA A 234 -0.66 -22.35 -3.18
C ALA A 234 -0.73 -20.89 -3.68
N ASN A 235 -1.77 -20.14 -3.32
CA ASN A 235 -1.89 -18.71 -3.63
C ASN A 235 -0.80 -17.89 -2.95
N MET A 236 -0.49 -18.20 -1.68
CA MET A 236 0.61 -17.56 -0.96
C MET A 236 1.98 -17.93 -1.54
N ILE A 237 2.21 -19.20 -1.92
CA ILE A 237 3.43 -19.62 -2.63
C ILE A 237 3.54 -18.91 -3.99
N ARG A 238 2.44 -18.78 -4.75
CA ARG A 238 2.44 -18.08 -6.04
C ARG A 238 2.77 -16.60 -5.87
N SER A 239 2.22 -15.94 -4.84
CA SER A 239 2.49 -14.53 -4.55
C SER A 239 3.91 -14.30 -3.99
N MET A 240 4.48 -15.27 -3.28
CA MET A 240 5.84 -15.22 -2.72
C MET A 240 6.92 -15.78 -3.66
N GLY A 241 6.54 -16.62 -4.62
CA GLY A 241 7.39 -17.44 -5.49
C GLY A 241 8.06 -16.69 -6.63
N GLN A 242 7.77 -15.40 -6.82
CA GLN A 242 8.49 -14.56 -7.77
C GLN A 242 9.91 -14.16 -7.31
N ARG A 243 10.38 -14.66 -6.15
CA ARG A 243 11.54 -14.10 -5.44
C ARG A 243 12.78 -14.97 -5.30
N LYS A 244 12.76 -16.28 -5.61
CA LYS A 244 13.93 -17.18 -5.35
C LYS A 244 14.66 -17.79 -6.55
N LEU A 245 14.28 -17.48 -7.79
CA LEU A 245 15.04 -17.86 -8.99
C LEU A 245 15.70 -16.65 -9.67
N ARG A 246 16.26 -15.69 -8.92
CA ARG A 246 16.73 -14.41 -9.51
C ARG A 246 18.07 -13.91 -8.97
N GLN A 247 19.05 -14.80 -8.85
CA GLN A 247 20.44 -14.38 -8.64
C GLN A 247 21.39 -14.61 -9.83
N PRO A 248 21.06 -15.41 -10.86
CA PRO A 248 21.74 -15.30 -12.16
C PRO A 248 20.87 -14.66 -13.26
N ILE A 249 19.63 -14.23 -12.98
CA ILE A 249 18.72 -13.69 -14.01
C ILE A 249 18.94 -12.19 -14.29
N GLN A 250 19.67 -11.41 -13.48
CA GLN A 250 19.73 -9.95 -13.70
C GLN A 250 20.52 -9.56 -14.97
N ALA A 251 21.64 -10.26 -15.23
CA ALA A 251 22.36 -10.11 -16.50
C ALA A 251 21.56 -10.74 -17.66
N THR A 252 20.92 -11.89 -17.43
CA THR A 252 20.13 -12.59 -18.46
C THR A 252 18.82 -11.89 -18.79
N ALA A 253 18.15 -11.18 -17.88
CA ALA A 253 16.91 -10.46 -18.13
C ALA A 253 17.15 -9.17 -18.92
N ALA A 254 18.24 -8.44 -18.62
CA ALA A 254 18.68 -7.33 -19.45
C ALA A 254 19.07 -7.80 -20.86
N LEU A 255 19.68 -8.99 -20.98
CA LEU A 255 20.02 -9.61 -22.27
C LEU A 255 18.78 -10.14 -23.02
N VAL A 256 17.84 -10.78 -22.31
CA VAL A 256 16.58 -11.32 -22.82
C VAL A 256 15.64 -10.19 -23.26
N GLN A 257 15.64 -9.03 -22.59
CA GLN A 257 14.92 -7.83 -23.02
C GLN A 257 15.48 -7.19 -24.30
N LYS A 258 16.79 -7.30 -24.53
CA LYS A 258 17.43 -6.88 -25.79
C LYS A 258 17.22 -7.87 -26.93
N THR A 259 16.67 -9.05 -26.67
CA THR A 259 16.32 -10.03 -27.71
C THR A 259 14.82 -10.02 -28.01
N SER A 260 14.47 -10.12 -29.29
CA SER A 260 13.07 -10.14 -29.77
C SER A 260 12.22 -11.26 -29.14
N LEU A 261 12.84 -12.35 -28.69
CA LEU A 261 12.21 -13.51 -28.08
C LEU A 261 11.77 -13.24 -26.62
N GLY A 262 12.60 -12.56 -25.83
CA GLY A 262 12.30 -12.24 -24.42
C GLY A 262 11.20 -11.20 -24.26
N ALA A 263 11.19 -10.19 -25.12
CA ALA A 263 10.09 -9.25 -25.24
C ALA A 263 8.77 -9.96 -25.62
N ARG A 264 8.81 -11.13 -26.28
CA ARG A 264 7.62 -11.92 -26.65
C ARG A 264 7.04 -12.71 -25.49
N LEU A 265 7.87 -13.22 -24.60
CA LEU A 265 7.46 -14.05 -23.46
C LEU A 265 6.83 -13.23 -22.31
N LEU A 266 7.25 -11.98 -22.12
CA LEU A 266 6.74 -11.14 -21.03
C LEU A 266 5.52 -10.28 -21.42
N ARG A 267 5.18 -10.21 -22.72
CA ARG A 267 4.06 -9.44 -23.27
C ARG A 267 2.69 -9.72 -22.62
N PRO A 268 2.30 -10.99 -22.35
CA PRO A 268 1.02 -11.27 -21.70
C PRO A 268 0.91 -10.68 -20.29
N GLU A 269 2.02 -10.61 -19.54
CA GLU A 269 2.04 -10.01 -18.21
C GLU A 269 1.93 -8.48 -18.29
N VAL A 270 2.67 -7.84 -19.21
CA VAL A 270 2.54 -6.39 -19.46
C VAL A 270 1.10 -6.03 -19.81
N LEU A 271 0.47 -6.79 -20.71
CA LEU A 271 -0.91 -6.56 -21.13
C LEU A 271 -1.90 -6.64 -19.97
N ARG A 272 -1.74 -7.65 -19.09
CA ARG A 272 -2.56 -7.78 -17.88
C ARG A 272 -2.42 -6.60 -16.94
N GLN A 273 -1.19 -6.11 -16.77
CA GLN A 273 -0.91 -4.99 -15.86
C GLN A 273 -1.45 -3.67 -16.43
N LEU A 274 -1.22 -3.40 -17.72
CA LEU A 274 -1.77 -2.21 -18.40
C LEU A 274 -3.29 -2.16 -18.31
N ARG A 275 -3.97 -3.29 -18.52
CA ARG A 275 -5.44 -3.41 -18.41
C ARG A 275 -5.98 -3.02 -17.03
N ARG A 276 -5.19 -3.22 -15.97
CA ARG A 276 -5.60 -2.90 -14.58
C ARG A 276 -5.30 -1.46 -14.17
N ALA A 277 -4.44 -0.76 -14.91
CA ALA A 277 -4.07 0.60 -14.58
C ALA A 277 -5.19 1.58 -14.94
N SER A 278 -5.61 2.42 -13.99
CA SER A 278 -6.75 3.32 -14.16
C SER A 278 -6.60 4.27 -15.36
N LEU A 279 -5.38 4.70 -15.67
CA LEU A 279 -5.09 5.59 -16.82
C LEU A 279 -5.39 4.94 -18.18
N PHE A 280 -5.28 3.61 -18.29
CA PHE A 280 -5.46 2.88 -19.54
C PHE A 280 -6.79 2.10 -19.60
N SER A 281 -7.70 2.36 -18.66
CA SER A 281 -9.01 1.70 -18.58
C SER A 281 -9.88 1.87 -19.84
N HIS A 282 -9.64 2.92 -20.63
CA HIS A 282 -10.37 3.23 -21.87
C HIS A 282 -9.73 2.63 -23.12
N PHE A 283 -8.62 1.89 -22.99
CA PHE A 283 -7.93 1.30 -24.13
C PHE A 283 -8.57 -0.04 -24.47
N ASP A 284 -8.88 -0.24 -25.74
CA ASP A 284 -9.26 -1.56 -26.22
C ASP A 284 -8.07 -2.53 -26.21
N GLU A 285 -8.36 -3.82 -26.42
CA GLU A 285 -7.33 -4.84 -26.32
C GLU A 285 -6.26 -4.69 -27.42
N ALA A 286 -6.63 -4.24 -28.62
CA ALA A 286 -5.70 -3.99 -29.71
C ALA A 286 -4.70 -2.88 -29.36
N THR A 287 -5.18 -1.77 -28.81
CA THR A 287 -4.37 -0.62 -28.39
C THR A 287 -3.49 -0.97 -27.19
N LEU A 288 -4.01 -1.73 -26.22
CA LEU A 288 -3.21 -2.22 -25.10
C LEU A 288 -2.09 -3.17 -25.57
N ARG A 289 -2.33 -4.02 -26.56
CA ARG A 289 -1.28 -4.88 -27.15
C ARG A 289 -0.21 -4.06 -27.86
N GLU A 290 -0.60 -3.01 -28.58
CA GLU A 290 0.35 -2.14 -29.26
C GLU A 290 1.18 -1.32 -28.27
N LEU A 291 0.54 -0.79 -27.20
CA LEU A 291 1.24 -0.13 -26.11
C LEU A 291 2.21 -1.09 -25.40
N ALA A 292 1.76 -2.31 -25.09
CA ALA A 292 2.60 -3.35 -24.49
C ALA A 292 3.80 -3.71 -25.37
N ARG A 293 3.64 -3.72 -26.70
CA ARG A 293 4.72 -3.98 -27.66
C ARG A 293 5.80 -2.89 -27.64
N ARG A 294 5.41 -1.66 -27.34
CA ARG A 294 6.28 -0.48 -27.27
C ARG A 294 6.74 -0.14 -25.84
N SER A 295 6.37 -0.96 -24.86
CA SER A 295 6.76 -0.79 -23.46
C SER A 295 7.90 -1.73 -23.09
N GLU A 296 8.70 -1.33 -22.10
CA GLU A 296 9.85 -2.10 -21.62
C GLU A 296 9.63 -2.54 -20.17
N ILE A 297 9.94 -3.78 -19.84
CA ILE A 297 9.99 -4.18 -18.43
C ILE A 297 11.34 -3.79 -17.86
N ILE A 298 11.38 -3.22 -16.67
CA ILE A 298 12.61 -2.91 -15.95
C ILE A 298 12.50 -3.53 -14.55
N THR A 299 13.56 -4.18 -14.07
CA THR A 299 13.61 -4.64 -12.68
C THR A 299 14.66 -3.83 -11.94
N ILE A 300 14.25 -3.18 -10.84
CA ILE A 300 15.10 -2.31 -10.04
C ILE A 300 15.22 -2.90 -8.62
N PRO A 301 16.43 -3.11 -8.08
CA PRO A 301 16.62 -3.57 -6.70
C PRO A 301 16.06 -2.58 -5.69
N GLY A 302 15.64 -3.05 -4.51
CA GLY A 302 15.15 -2.18 -3.45
C GLY A 302 16.21 -1.18 -2.98
N GLY A 303 15.78 0.02 -2.63
CA GLY A 303 16.62 1.13 -2.19
C GLY A 303 17.25 1.95 -3.32
N LYS A 304 16.98 1.63 -4.59
CA LYS A 304 17.51 2.36 -5.76
C LYS A 304 16.51 3.38 -6.29
N TYR A 305 17.01 4.53 -6.72
CA TYR A 305 16.21 5.54 -7.41
C TYR A 305 15.80 5.03 -8.78
N VAL A 306 14.54 5.30 -9.13
CA VAL A 306 14.01 5.15 -10.48
C VAL A 306 14.32 6.42 -11.27
N PHE A 307 14.09 7.59 -10.64
CA PHE A 307 14.50 8.91 -11.10
C PHE A 307 14.52 9.89 -9.92
N HIS A 308 15.20 11.02 -10.09
CA HIS A 308 15.24 12.11 -9.13
C HIS A 308 14.29 13.24 -9.53
N ARG A 309 13.87 14.02 -8.54
CA ARG A 309 13.20 15.30 -8.78
C ARG A 309 14.08 16.18 -9.67
N GLY A 310 13.46 16.92 -10.58
CA GLY A 310 14.16 17.79 -11.51
C GLY A 310 14.70 17.07 -12.75
N ASP A 311 14.74 15.74 -12.78
CA ASP A 311 15.14 15.02 -13.99
C ASP A 311 14.20 15.35 -15.16
N ALA A 312 14.75 15.36 -16.38
CA ALA A 312 13.93 15.37 -17.58
C ALA A 312 13.13 14.06 -17.67
N SER A 313 11.96 14.12 -18.32
CA SER A 313 11.04 12.98 -18.38
C SER A 313 10.48 12.83 -19.80
N ASP A 314 10.76 11.72 -20.45
CA ASP A 314 10.08 11.28 -21.67
C ASP A 314 9.40 9.91 -21.50
N GLU A 315 9.31 9.41 -20.27
CA GLU A 315 8.63 8.16 -19.95
C GLU A 315 7.85 8.22 -18.64
N MET A 316 6.99 7.22 -18.47
CA MET A 316 6.28 6.94 -17.23
C MET A 316 6.40 5.46 -16.89
N TYR A 317 5.98 5.10 -15.68
CA TYR A 317 6.14 3.74 -15.19
C TYR A 317 4.84 3.22 -14.59
N LEU A 318 4.55 1.95 -14.87
CA LEU A 318 3.57 1.16 -14.15
C LEU A 318 4.31 0.16 -13.26
N LEU A 319 4.03 0.18 -11.96
CA LEU A 319 4.62 -0.74 -11.00
C LEU A 319 3.93 -2.11 -11.11
N ALA A 320 4.50 -3.04 -11.88
CA ALA A 320 3.94 -4.39 -12.04
C ALA A 320 4.03 -5.22 -10.75
N SER A 321 5.14 -5.12 -10.02
CA SER A 321 5.31 -5.73 -8.71
C SER A 321 6.32 -4.98 -7.84
N GLY A 322 6.17 -5.03 -6.52
CA GLY A 322 7.02 -4.30 -5.57
C GLY A 322 6.34 -3.07 -4.98
N ALA A 323 7.16 -2.15 -4.49
CA ALA A 323 6.76 -0.90 -3.84
C ALA A 323 7.82 0.17 -4.06
N VAL A 324 7.40 1.43 -4.24
CA VAL A 324 8.28 2.60 -4.39
C VAL A 324 7.85 3.72 -3.45
N TYR A 325 8.82 4.44 -2.90
CA TYR A 325 8.61 5.68 -2.17
C TYR A 325 8.62 6.88 -3.12
N VAL A 326 7.69 7.79 -2.89
CA VAL A 326 7.70 9.15 -3.44
C VAL A 326 8.38 10.05 -2.42
N LEU A 327 9.43 10.72 -2.86
CA LEU A 327 10.25 11.58 -2.00
C LEU A 327 10.12 13.03 -2.47
N ALA A 328 9.79 13.93 -1.54
CA ALA A 328 9.84 15.37 -1.74
C ALA A 328 10.98 15.96 -0.89
N GLU A 329 11.46 17.14 -1.28
CA GLU A 329 12.40 17.89 -0.44
C GLU A 329 11.67 18.43 0.80
N GLY A 330 12.29 18.24 1.97
CA GLY A 330 11.89 18.85 3.23
C GLY A 330 13.12 19.43 3.93
N GLY A 331 13.52 20.64 3.56
CA GLY A 331 14.75 21.25 4.08
C GLY A 331 16.01 20.51 3.61
N GLU A 332 16.92 20.17 4.53
CA GLU A 332 18.22 19.54 4.20
C GLU A 332 18.16 18.02 3.88
N ARG A 333 17.00 17.37 3.95
CA ARG A 333 16.86 15.93 3.66
C ARG A 333 15.60 15.61 2.83
N GLU A 334 15.69 14.57 2.00
CA GLU A 334 14.53 14.00 1.30
C GLU A 334 13.57 13.33 2.30
N LYS A 335 12.28 13.68 2.23
CA LYS A 335 11.21 13.12 3.05
C LYS A 335 10.32 12.21 2.20
N VAL A 336 9.97 11.03 2.73
CA VAL A 336 8.95 10.18 2.12
C VAL A 336 7.60 10.87 2.29
N VAL A 337 6.94 11.18 1.17
CA VAL A 337 5.61 11.81 1.15
C VAL A 337 4.51 10.84 0.74
N ASP A 338 4.86 9.73 0.07
CA ASP A 338 3.91 8.69 -0.31
C ASP A 338 4.63 7.34 -0.55
N GLU A 339 3.88 6.24 -0.55
CA GLU A 339 4.34 4.91 -0.95
C GLU A 339 3.37 4.27 -1.96
N LEU A 340 3.88 3.97 -3.15
CA LEU A 340 3.10 3.38 -4.23
C LEU A 340 3.33 1.86 -4.31
N GLY A 341 2.24 1.11 -4.37
CA GLY A 341 2.24 -0.34 -4.50
C GLY A 341 2.00 -0.84 -5.94
N SER A 342 2.01 -2.16 -6.11
CA SER A 342 1.77 -2.80 -7.41
C SER A 342 0.43 -2.37 -8.03
N GLY A 343 0.40 -2.13 -9.34
CA GLY A 343 -0.71 -1.54 -10.07
C GLY A 343 -0.66 -0.01 -10.12
N SER A 344 0.13 0.64 -9.25
CA SER A 344 0.29 2.09 -9.29
C SER A 344 1.11 2.55 -10.50
N LEU A 345 0.71 3.69 -11.02
CA LEU A 345 1.34 4.34 -12.16
C LEU A 345 1.91 5.68 -11.69
N PHE A 346 3.13 5.99 -12.11
CA PHE A 346 3.87 7.16 -11.65
C PHE A 346 4.77 7.73 -12.75
N GLY A 347 5.15 9.00 -12.60
CA GLY A 347 5.94 9.72 -13.59
C GLY A 347 5.13 10.17 -14.83
N GLU A 348 3.84 9.88 -14.85
CA GLU A 348 2.90 10.31 -15.90
C GLU A 348 2.79 11.83 -15.98
N ILE A 349 2.94 12.51 -14.84
CA ILE A 349 2.77 13.95 -14.76
C ILE A 349 3.84 14.67 -15.59
N ALA A 350 5.09 14.41 -15.26
CA ALA A 350 6.23 14.98 -15.96
C ALA A 350 6.19 14.60 -17.46
N MET A 351 5.87 13.33 -17.75
CA MET A 351 5.77 12.85 -19.13
C MET A 351 4.66 13.54 -19.93
N LEU A 352 3.43 13.66 -19.40
CA LEU A 352 2.28 14.19 -20.14
C LEU A 352 2.32 15.72 -20.22
N ALA A 353 2.66 16.39 -19.13
CA ALA A 353 2.77 17.86 -19.09
C ALA A 353 4.01 18.39 -19.83
N GLY A 354 5.00 17.54 -20.13
CA GLY A 354 6.28 18.00 -20.69
C GLY A 354 7.13 18.75 -19.68
N GLU A 355 7.01 18.39 -18.40
CA GLU A 355 7.68 19.03 -17.27
C GLU A 355 8.80 18.14 -16.73
N ARG A 356 9.65 18.71 -15.86
CA ARG A 356 10.62 17.93 -15.07
C ARG A 356 9.92 17.11 -13.99
N ARG A 357 10.57 16.04 -13.51
CA ARG A 357 10.05 15.20 -12.42
C ARG A 357 9.75 16.06 -11.19
N SER A 358 8.52 16.00 -10.68
CA SER A 358 8.07 16.80 -9.52
C SER A 358 8.58 16.27 -8.17
N ALA A 359 8.92 14.98 -8.11
CA ALA A 359 9.40 14.27 -6.93
C ALA A 359 10.42 13.19 -7.34
N SER A 360 11.27 12.77 -6.40
CA SER A 360 12.14 11.60 -6.60
C SER A 360 11.34 10.32 -6.34
N ILE A 361 11.63 9.26 -7.09
CA ILE A 361 11.05 7.93 -6.84
C ILE A 361 12.17 6.98 -6.48
N ARG A 362 12.05 6.32 -5.32
CA ARG A 362 13.00 5.31 -4.86
C ARG A 362 12.29 4.01 -4.54
N THR A 363 12.78 2.90 -5.06
CA THR A 363 12.24 1.59 -4.74
C THR A 363 12.29 1.30 -3.23
N ALA A 364 11.15 0.97 -2.63
CA ALA A 364 11.05 0.49 -1.26
C ALA A 364 11.42 -1.00 -1.17
N THR A 365 11.02 -1.76 -2.19
CA THR A 365 11.39 -3.17 -2.37
C THR A 365 11.90 -3.41 -3.79
N ALA A 366 12.52 -4.56 -4.05
CA ALA A 366 12.86 -4.95 -5.42
C ALA A 366 11.58 -4.92 -6.28
N SER A 367 11.58 -4.09 -7.31
CA SER A 367 10.38 -3.71 -8.04
C SER A 367 10.51 -4.02 -9.53
N MET A 368 9.44 -4.52 -10.12
CA MET A 368 9.29 -4.67 -11.56
C MET A 368 8.41 -3.54 -12.08
N LEU A 369 8.94 -2.78 -13.02
CA LEU A 369 8.28 -1.65 -13.66
C LEU A 369 8.00 -2.00 -15.12
N VAL A 370 6.91 -1.50 -15.66
CA VAL A 370 6.71 -1.35 -17.10
C VAL A 370 6.99 0.11 -17.42
N ARG A 371 8.13 0.39 -18.04
CA ARG A 371 8.47 1.69 -18.62
C ARG A 371 7.68 1.88 -19.90
N ILE A 372 6.95 2.98 -19.96
CA ILE A 372 6.10 3.35 -21.09
C ILE A 372 6.65 4.66 -21.65
N PRO A 373 7.34 4.63 -22.80
CA PRO A 373 7.86 5.84 -23.44
C PRO A 373 6.73 6.74 -23.93
N ARG A 374 6.97 8.05 -23.95
CA ARG A 374 6.05 9.04 -24.52
C ARG A 374 5.81 8.79 -26.01
N SER A 375 6.85 8.39 -26.75
CA SER A 375 6.77 7.97 -28.15
C SER A 375 5.92 6.71 -28.38
N ALA A 376 5.70 5.90 -27.34
CA ALA A 376 4.81 4.74 -27.41
C ALA A 376 3.34 5.15 -27.24
N LEU A 377 3.07 6.04 -26.29
CA LEU A 377 1.71 6.41 -25.88
C LEU A 377 1.09 7.49 -26.78
N LEU A 378 1.83 8.55 -27.12
CA LEU A 378 1.30 9.70 -27.86
C LEU A 378 0.65 9.33 -29.20
N PRO A 379 1.27 8.51 -30.07
CA PRO A 379 0.65 8.16 -31.36
C PRO A 379 -0.68 7.40 -31.19
N LEU A 380 -0.83 6.61 -30.12
CA LEU A 380 -2.07 5.90 -29.82
C LEU A 380 -3.17 6.86 -29.35
N MET A 381 -2.78 7.93 -28.64
CA MET A 381 -3.68 9.02 -28.27
C MET A 381 -4.07 9.87 -29.48
N GLU A 382 -3.13 10.16 -30.38
CA GLU A 382 -3.41 10.95 -31.58
C GLU A 382 -4.34 10.22 -32.56
N ALA A 383 -4.21 8.90 -32.65
CA ALA A 383 -5.06 8.05 -33.49
C ALA A 383 -6.50 7.88 -32.96
N ASN A 384 -6.76 8.15 -31.67
CA ASN A 384 -8.06 7.92 -31.06
C ASN A 384 -8.45 9.06 -30.08
N VAL A 385 -9.37 9.91 -30.52
CA VAL A 385 -9.84 11.10 -29.78
C VAL A 385 -10.45 10.72 -28.43
N SER A 386 -11.31 9.70 -28.37
CA SER A 386 -11.96 9.27 -27.12
C SER A 386 -10.94 8.72 -26.12
N LEU A 387 -9.97 7.95 -26.58
CA LEU A 387 -8.89 7.43 -25.75
C LEU A 387 -8.03 8.58 -25.20
N ARG A 388 -7.65 9.53 -26.06
CA ARG A 388 -6.93 10.74 -25.65
C ARG A 388 -7.69 11.52 -24.59
N GLN A 389 -9.00 11.73 -24.77
CA GLN A 389 -9.84 12.39 -23.78
C GLN A 389 -9.85 11.63 -22.45
N GLY A 390 -10.03 10.30 -22.47
CA GLY A 390 -10.03 9.47 -21.25
C GLY A 390 -8.69 9.53 -20.49
N VAL A 391 -7.56 9.51 -21.20
CA VAL A 391 -6.22 9.67 -20.59
C VAL A 391 -6.06 11.07 -19.98
N TRP A 392 -6.39 12.13 -20.72
CA TRP A 392 -6.29 13.50 -20.23
C TRP A 392 -7.20 13.76 -19.04
N GLN A 393 -8.41 13.21 -19.03
CA GLN A 393 -9.33 13.30 -17.90
C GLN A 393 -8.73 12.67 -16.64
N LYS A 394 -8.25 11.43 -16.74
CA LYS A 394 -7.62 10.73 -15.60
C LYS A 394 -6.35 11.41 -15.12
N PHE A 395 -5.55 11.96 -16.04
CA PHE A 395 -4.39 12.76 -15.70
C PHE A 395 -4.78 14.05 -14.96
N ALA A 396 -5.80 14.76 -15.45
CA ALA A 396 -6.28 15.98 -14.82
C ALA A 396 -6.85 15.74 -13.41
N GLU A 397 -7.65 14.69 -13.23
CA GLU A 397 -8.17 14.27 -11.93
C GLU A 397 -7.03 14.06 -10.91
N ARG A 398 -5.97 13.36 -11.31
CA ARG A 398 -4.82 13.06 -10.44
C ARG A 398 -4.01 14.32 -10.13
N ARG A 399 -3.64 15.09 -11.13
CA ARG A 399 -2.84 16.31 -10.97
C ARG A 399 -3.57 17.38 -10.16
N PHE A 400 -4.88 17.49 -10.34
CA PHE A 400 -5.72 18.36 -9.54
C PHE A 400 -5.73 17.93 -8.07
N ASP A 401 -5.95 16.65 -7.78
CA ASP A 401 -5.98 16.14 -6.41
C ASP A 401 -4.63 16.33 -5.70
N ASP A 402 -3.52 16.12 -6.40
CA ASP A 402 -2.18 16.33 -5.86
C ASP A 402 -1.89 17.81 -5.58
N LEU A 403 -2.28 18.72 -6.49
CA LEU A 403 -2.11 20.16 -6.31
C LEU A 403 -3.00 20.71 -5.18
N ALA A 404 -4.29 20.38 -5.21
CA ALA A 404 -5.28 20.92 -4.27
C ALA A 404 -5.02 20.46 -2.83
N ARG A 405 -4.45 19.27 -2.63
CA ARG A 405 -4.05 18.77 -1.30
C ARG A 405 -2.96 19.62 -0.66
N GLY A 406 -2.10 20.23 -1.46
CA GLY A 406 -1.00 21.09 -0.98
C GLY A 406 -1.39 22.55 -0.76
N LEU A 407 -2.64 22.93 -1.03
CA LEU A 407 -3.14 24.30 -0.87
C LEU A 407 -4.05 24.37 0.35
N ASP A 408 -3.70 25.16 1.36
CA ASP A 408 -4.45 25.27 2.63
C ASP A 408 -5.96 25.45 2.42
N ARG A 409 -6.33 26.30 1.44
CA ARG A 409 -7.72 26.58 1.09
C ARG A 409 -8.49 25.34 0.64
N TYR A 410 -7.87 24.39 -0.05
CA TYR A 410 -8.55 23.21 -0.61
C TYR A 410 -8.14 21.89 0.08
N GLY A 411 -7.15 21.95 0.98
CA GLY A 411 -6.64 20.79 1.71
C GLY A 411 -7.69 20.13 2.59
N HIS A 412 -8.63 20.92 3.13
CA HIS A 412 -9.74 20.45 3.96
C HIS A 412 -10.77 19.60 3.20
N LEU A 413 -10.85 19.74 1.86
CA LEU A 413 -11.79 18.98 1.06
C LEU A 413 -11.35 17.51 0.98
N GLY A 414 -12.24 16.57 1.28
CA GLY A 414 -11.96 15.16 1.03
C GLY A 414 -11.72 14.86 -0.46
N ARG A 415 -10.94 13.82 -0.76
CA ARG A 415 -10.61 13.41 -2.15
C ARG A 415 -11.83 13.29 -3.05
N LYS A 416 -12.93 12.70 -2.56
CA LYS A 416 -14.18 12.55 -3.30
C LYS A 416 -14.75 13.91 -3.73
N SER A 417 -14.73 14.90 -2.84
CA SER A 417 -15.21 16.26 -3.11
C SER A 417 -14.32 16.97 -4.12
N ARG A 418 -12.99 16.86 -3.99
CA ARG A 418 -12.03 17.43 -4.96
C ARG A 418 -12.20 16.82 -6.35
N LEU A 419 -12.32 15.50 -6.44
CA LEU A 419 -12.54 14.80 -7.70
C LEU A 419 -13.91 15.16 -8.32
N ALA A 420 -14.97 15.20 -7.51
CA ALA A 420 -16.28 15.62 -8.00
C ALA A 420 -16.28 17.07 -8.49
N TRP A 421 -15.48 17.95 -7.89
CA TRP A 421 -15.35 19.33 -8.33
C TRP A 421 -14.65 19.42 -9.69
N VAL A 422 -13.48 18.80 -9.85
CA VAL A 422 -12.75 18.82 -11.13
C VAL A 422 -13.53 18.14 -12.26
N GLN A 423 -14.29 17.08 -11.94
CA GLN A 423 -15.15 16.39 -12.91
C GLN A 423 -16.35 17.22 -13.40
N ARG A 424 -16.80 18.22 -12.63
CA ARG A 424 -17.83 19.17 -13.08
C ARG A 424 -17.24 20.32 -13.92
N GLY A 425 -15.92 20.44 -13.97
CA GLY A 425 -15.25 21.50 -14.70
C GLY A 425 -15.35 21.34 -16.21
N GLN A 426 -15.37 22.47 -16.91
CA GLN A 426 -15.31 22.51 -18.36
C GLN A 426 -13.85 22.47 -18.82
N HIS A 427 -13.47 21.36 -19.48
CA HIS A 427 -12.16 21.24 -20.11
C HIS A 427 -12.05 22.17 -21.32
N ARG A 428 -10.91 22.85 -21.46
CA ARG A 428 -10.56 23.73 -22.58
C ARG A 428 -9.12 23.49 -22.99
N ASP A 429 -8.90 23.38 -24.29
CA ASP A 429 -7.57 23.41 -24.91
C ASP A 429 -7.48 24.74 -25.65
N LEU A 430 -6.69 25.67 -25.12
CA LEU A 430 -6.46 26.98 -25.73
C LEU A 430 -5.27 26.89 -26.69
N ALA A 431 -5.47 27.31 -27.93
CA ALA A 431 -4.39 27.46 -28.90
C ALA A 431 -3.46 28.62 -28.52
N ALA A 432 -2.26 28.64 -29.11
CA ALA A 432 -1.34 29.76 -28.91
C ALA A 432 -2.02 31.08 -29.32
N GLN A 433 -1.87 32.10 -28.47
CA GLN A 433 -2.51 33.43 -28.57
C GLN A 433 -4.03 33.45 -28.38
N GLU A 434 -4.68 32.31 -28.14
CA GLU A 434 -6.11 32.29 -27.82
C GLU A 434 -6.36 32.93 -26.46
N THR A 435 -7.43 33.72 -26.37
CA THR A 435 -7.81 34.42 -25.14
C THR A 435 -9.12 33.86 -24.59
N LEU A 436 -9.22 33.82 -23.26
CA LEU A 436 -10.41 33.37 -22.55
C LEU A 436 -10.79 34.44 -21.51
N PRO A 437 -11.96 35.09 -21.63
CA PRO A 437 -12.48 35.93 -20.55
C PRO A 437 -12.90 35.06 -19.37
N LEU A 438 -12.60 35.52 -18.15
CA LEU A 438 -12.95 34.85 -16.92
C LEU A 438 -13.75 35.79 -16.02
N GLU A 439 -14.85 35.27 -15.46
CA GLU A 439 -15.72 36.01 -14.56
C GLU A 439 -15.28 35.86 -13.09
N ALA A 440 -15.70 36.81 -12.24
CA ALA A 440 -15.40 36.79 -10.81
C ALA A 440 -16.03 35.57 -10.10
N GLY A 441 -15.22 34.89 -9.28
CA GLY A 441 -15.50 33.64 -8.58
C GLY A 441 -15.28 32.38 -9.42
N THR A 442 -14.85 32.51 -10.68
CA THR A 442 -14.45 31.35 -11.49
C THR A 442 -13.15 30.78 -10.96
N HIS A 443 -13.03 29.45 -10.97
CA HIS A 443 -11.78 28.79 -10.68
C HIS A 443 -11.18 28.25 -11.97
N VAL A 444 -9.88 28.42 -12.17
CA VAL A 444 -9.18 27.91 -13.36
C VAL A 444 -8.04 27.02 -12.90
N PHE A 445 -8.18 25.74 -13.22
CA PHE A 445 -7.09 24.78 -13.07
C PHE A 445 -6.33 24.69 -14.38
N VAL A 446 -5.14 25.27 -14.43
CA VAL A 446 -4.22 25.07 -15.57
C VAL A 446 -3.58 23.70 -15.40
N LEU A 447 -3.78 22.83 -16.38
CA LEU A 447 -3.29 21.47 -16.35
C LEU A 447 -1.85 21.38 -16.88
N SER A 448 -1.60 22.03 -18.02
CA SER A 448 -0.31 22.10 -18.72
C SER A 448 -0.25 23.31 -19.65
N GLY A 449 0.94 23.86 -19.87
CA GLY A 449 1.18 24.99 -20.77
C GLY A 449 1.60 26.26 -20.04
N VAL A 450 1.43 27.39 -20.71
CA VAL A 450 1.76 28.73 -20.18
C VAL A 450 0.57 29.65 -20.39
N LEU A 451 0.01 30.11 -19.27
CA LEU A 451 -1.13 31.01 -19.24
C LEU A 451 -0.67 32.39 -18.78
N GLU A 452 -0.93 33.42 -19.57
CA GLU A 452 -0.75 34.82 -19.18
C GLU A 452 -2.04 35.38 -18.63
N LEU A 453 -1.93 36.15 -17.55
CA LEU A 453 -3.04 36.79 -16.85
C LEU A 453 -2.96 38.31 -17.07
N ASP A 454 -4.04 38.91 -17.56
CA ASP A 454 -4.17 40.38 -17.69
C ASP A 454 -4.49 41.00 -16.32
N HIS A 455 -3.58 41.81 -15.81
CA HIS A 455 -3.75 42.55 -14.56
C HIS A 455 -3.48 44.03 -14.81
N ASP A 456 -4.56 44.80 -15.02
CA ASP A 456 -4.52 46.24 -15.28
C ASP A 456 -3.58 46.63 -16.44
N GLY A 457 -3.58 45.84 -17.53
CA GLY A 457 -2.76 46.07 -18.71
C GLY A 457 -1.37 45.42 -18.68
N LEU A 458 -0.98 44.79 -17.56
CA LEU A 458 0.23 43.99 -17.43
C LEU A 458 -0.10 42.51 -17.58
N TRP A 459 0.62 41.82 -18.46
CA TRP A 459 0.48 40.37 -18.65
C TRP A 459 1.52 39.63 -17.81
N VAL A 460 1.03 38.80 -16.88
CA VAL A 460 1.88 37.96 -16.03
C VAL A 460 1.80 36.51 -16.52
N ALA A 461 2.91 35.98 -17.00
CA ALA A 461 3.00 34.60 -17.46
C ALA A 461 3.15 33.64 -16.27
N ALA A 462 2.30 32.62 -16.25
CA ALA A 462 2.31 31.56 -15.26
C ALA A 462 2.49 30.22 -15.98
N ARG A 463 3.52 29.46 -15.57
CA ARG A 463 3.93 28.20 -16.22
C ARG A 463 3.64 27.00 -15.33
N GLY A 464 3.19 25.91 -15.94
CA GLY A 464 2.91 24.65 -15.26
C GLY A 464 1.54 24.60 -14.61
N SER A 465 1.28 23.60 -13.76
CA SER A 465 -0.03 23.50 -13.11
C SER A 465 -0.22 24.50 -12.00
N MET A 466 -1.41 25.09 -12.00
CA MET A 466 -1.87 25.98 -10.94
C MET A 466 -3.38 25.96 -10.86
N LEU A 467 -3.89 26.30 -9.67
CA LEU A 467 -5.29 26.50 -9.41
C LEU A 467 -5.48 27.97 -9.04
N LEU A 468 -6.17 28.70 -9.90
CA LEU A 468 -6.41 30.13 -9.78
C LEU A 468 -7.86 30.36 -9.36
N GLU A 469 -8.07 31.26 -8.41
CA GLU A 469 -9.37 31.86 -8.17
C GLU A 469 -9.39 33.25 -8.79
N VAL A 470 -10.39 33.51 -9.62
CA VAL A 470 -10.58 34.79 -10.29
C VAL A 470 -11.40 35.69 -9.36
N THR A 471 -10.76 36.59 -8.63
CA THR A 471 -11.46 37.48 -7.69
C THR A 471 -12.12 38.68 -8.37
N ARG A 472 -11.58 39.11 -9.52
CA ARG A 472 -12.12 40.17 -10.39
C ARG A 472 -12.10 39.69 -11.84
N PRO A 473 -13.03 40.15 -12.71
CA PRO A 473 -13.02 39.77 -14.11
C PRO A 473 -11.67 40.07 -14.76
N LEU A 474 -11.11 39.11 -15.48
CA LEU A 474 -9.83 39.25 -16.16
C LEU A 474 -9.80 38.43 -17.45
N ARG A 475 -8.85 38.73 -18.33
CA ARG A 475 -8.58 37.91 -19.52
C ARG A 475 -7.33 37.08 -19.29
N VAL A 476 -7.37 35.86 -19.78
CA VAL A 476 -6.17 35.04 -19.89
C VAL A 476 -5.82 34.81 -21.35
N ARG A 477 -4.54 34.62 -21.63
CA ARG A 477 -4.02 34.30 -22.96
C ARG A 477 -3.07 33.12 -22.87
N ALA A 478 -3.20 32.16 -23.76
CA ALA A 478 -2.26 31.05 -23.84
C ALA A 478 -1.04 31.43 -24.71
N GLN A 479 0.20 31.23 -24.22
CA GLN A 479 1.39 31.44 -25.08
C GLN A 479 1.63 30.28 -26.04
N GLU A 480 1.25 29.08 -25.62
CA GLU A 480 1.36 27.81 -26.34
C GLU A 480 0.09 26.98 -26.09
N LEU A 481 -0.01 25.78 -26.66
CA LEU A 481 -1.15 24.89 -26.40
C LEU A 481 -1.31 24.67 -24.88
N THR A 482 -2.35 25.28 -24.32
CA THR A 482 -2.57 25.32 -22.87
C THR A 482 -3.86 24.61 -22.56
N ARG A 483 -3.76 23.55 -21.76
CA ARG A 483 -4.92 22.80 -21.30
C ARG A 483 -5.32 23.30 -19.94
N LEU A 484 -6.60 23.61 -19.78
CA LEU A 484 -7.15 24.07 -18.52
C LEU A 484 -8.54 23.50 -18.29
N ILE A 485 -8.97 23.57 -17.03
CA ILE A 485 -10.31 23.23 -16.61
C ILE A 485 -10.88 24.47 -15.93
N VAL A 486 -11.96 24.99 -16.51
CA VAL A 486 -12.76 26.05 -15.90
C VAL A 486 -13.72 25.38 -14.94
N LEU A 487 -13.48 25.58 -13.66
CA LEU A 487 -14.22 24.97 -12.57
C LEU A 487 -15.39 25.88 -12.15
N PRO A 488 -16.58 25.31 -11.87
CA PRO A 488 -17.67 26.09 -11.31
C PRO A 488 -17.26 26.65 -9.94
N ARG A 489 -17.93 27.73 -9.50
CA ARG A 489 -17.79 28.22 -8.12
C ARG A 489 -17.89 27.05 -7.16
N GLU A 490 -16.97 27.01 -6.21
CA GLU A 490 -17.06 26.07 -5.10
C GLU A 490 -18.35 26.39 -4.33
N SER A 491 -19.37 25.56 -4.49
CA SER A 491 -20.50 25.54 -3.57
C SER A 491 -19.95 25.02 -2.25
N SER A 492 -19.64 25.93 -1.31
CA SER A 492 -19.24 25.53 0.05
C SER A 492 -20.14 24.41 0.54
N PRO A 493 -19.62 23.27 1.05
CA PRO A 493 -20.36 22.61 2.11
C PRO A 493 -20.45 23.63 3.24
N GLU A 494 -21.65 23.86 3.76
CA GLU A 494 -22.00 24.93 4.71
C GLU A 494 -20.86 25.24 5.71
N PRO A 495 -20.60 26.52 6.03
CA PRO A 495 -19.78 26.82 7.18
C PRO A 495 -20.44 26.15 8.39
N LEU A 496 -19.68 25.32 9.11
CA LEU A 496 -20.02 24.94 10.47
C LEU A 496 -20.22 26.24 11.25
N ARG A 497 -21.48 26.63 11.43
CA ARG A 497 -21.89 27.54 12.48
C ARG A 497 -21.52 26.86 13.79
N ALA A 498 -20.45 27.32 14.42
CA ALA A 498 -20.41 27.33 15.86
C ALA A 498 -20.93 28.71 16.28
N GLU A 499 -22.21 28.73 16.66
CA GLU A 499 -22.70 29.70 17.63
C GLU A 499 -21.90 29.50 18.92
N VAL A 500 -21.03 30.45 19.26
CA VAL A 500 -21.12 31.41 20.39
C VAL A 500 -19.87 32.27 20.36
#